data_AF-Q3MNP9-F1
#
_entry.id   AF-Q3MNP9-F1
#
_cell.length_a   1.000
_cell.length_b   1.000
_cell.length_c   1.000
_cell.angle_alpha   90.00
_cell.angle_beta   90.00
_cell.angle_gamma   90.00
#
_symmetry.space_group_name_H-M   'P 1'
#
loop_
_entity.id
_entity.type
_entity.pdbx_description
1 polymer ?
#
loop_
_entity_poly.entity_id
_entity_poly.type
_entity_poly.pdbx_seq_one_letter_code
_entity_poly.pdbx_strand_id
1 'polypeptide(L)'
;MVSQAVVIATGVSIDGRREILGHAVGDSENETFWTEFLRSLRDRGLAVSSPDNPLGVQLVISDAHRGLTSAIGAVLPGAAWQRCRVHFMRNVLAKVTKGNAEMVAATIRTIFAQPTAPLVREQVDTVADMLATRFPAVADMLREAKADITAFADFPEAHWRKIWSNNPIERLNREVKRRTNVVGIFPNVAALDRLVGAVLIEAHEEWQVSDRRYLSEASMAQLNPPAPTAITAARHTAEVMDTPALQTA
;
A
#
# COMPACT_ATOMS: atom_id res chain seq x y z
N MET A 1 28.09 18.79 -11.59
CA MET A 1 27.44 17.80 -10.70
C MET A 1 25.97 17.76 -11.04
N VAL A 2 25.41 16.58 -11.27
CA VAL A 2 23.97 16.41 -11.51
C VAL A 2 23.36 15.86 -10.22
N SER A 3 22.30 16.48 -9.73
CA SER A 3 21.52 15.92 -8.62
C SER A 3 20.63 14.82 -9.18
N GLN A 4 20.70 13.62 -8.59
CA GLN A 4 19.86 12.48 -8.97
C GLN A 4 19.21 11.89 -7.73
N ALA A 5 18.03 11.31 -7.93
CA ALA A 5 17.29 10.62 -6.88
C ALA A 5 17.59 9.11 -6.93
N VAL A 6 17.62 8.50 -5.76
CA VAL A 6 17.53 7.05 -5.60
C VAL A 6 16.06 6.73 -5.32
N VAL A 7 15.44 5.92 -6.18
CA VAL A 7 14.08 5.44 -5.98
C VAL A 7 14.12 3.97 -5.60
N ILE A 8 13.24 3.57 -4.68
CA ILE A 8 13.21 2.23 -4.10
C ILE A 8 11.76 1.74 -4.11
N ALA A 9 11.54 0.55 -4.67
CA ALA A 9 10.26 -0.14 -4.60
C ALA A 9 10.35 -1.27 -3.57
N THR A 10 9.42 -1.27 -2.62
CA THR A 10 9.25 -2.34 -1.64
C THR A 10 7.86 -2.93 -1.76
N GLY A 11 7.73 -4.24 -1.62
CA GLY A 11 6.47 -4.97 -1.74
C GLY A 11 6.14 -5.74 -0.47
N VAL A 12 4.88 -6.17 -0.38
CA VAL A 12 4.45 -7.24 0.51
C VAL A 12 3.92 -8.35 -0.38
N SER A 13 4.53 -9.54 -0.32
CA SER A 13 4.11 -10.68 -1.14
C SER A 13 2.82 -11.30 -0.61
N ILE A 14 2.27 -12.27 -1.36
CA ILE A 14 1.02 -12.97 -1.01
C ILE A 14 1.10 -13.66 0.36
N ASP A 15 2.31 -14.06 0.78
CA ASP A 15 2.58 -14.63 2.10
C ASP A 15 2.67 -13.57 3.21
N GLY A 16 2.46 -12.28 2.91
CA GLY A 16 2.56 -11.21 3.88
C GLY A 16 4.00 -10.87 4.30
N ARG A 17 5.02 -11.34 3.55
CA ARG A 17 6.43 -11.03 3.77
C ARG A 17 6.83 -9.76 3.02
N ARG A 18 7.76 -8.98 3.57
CA ARG A 18 8.26 -7.77 2.91
C ARG A 18 9.41 -8.09 2.00
N GLU A 19 9.44 -7.43 0.85
CA GLU A 19 10.46 -7.65 -0.17
C GLU A 19 10.97 -6.31 -0.72
N ILE A 20 12.23 -6.29 -1.13
CA ILE A 20 12.75 -5.21 -1.96
C ILE A 20 12.52 -5.66 -3.39
N LEU A 21 11.67 -4.93 -4.12
CA LEU A 21 11.34 -5.28 -5.51
C LEU A 21 12.41 -4.76 -6.47
N GLY A 22 12.98 -3.60 -6.16
CA GLY A 22 14.05 -3.00 -6.95
C GLY A 22 14.38 -1.58 -6.52
N HIS A 23 15.42 -1.03 -7.15
CA HIS A 23 15.79 0.37 -7.03
C HIS A 23 16.34 0.88 -8.37
N ALA A 24 16.37 2.20 -8.53
CA ALA A 24 17.00 2.85 -9.67
C ALA A 24 17.54 4.23 -9.27
N VAL A 25 18.51 4.72 -10.02
CA VAL A 25 19.06 6.07 -9.89
C VAL A 25 18.66 6.87 -11.12
N GLY A 26 18.04 8.02 -10.94
CA GLY A 26 17.65 8.86 -12.06
C GLY A 26 16.88 10.11 -11.65
N ASP A 27 16.20 10.67 -12.64
CA ASP A 27 15.36 11.86 -12.46
C ASP A 27 13.96 11.43 -11.99
N SER A 28 13.68 11.61 -10.70
CA SER A 28 12.40 11.27 -10.09
C SER A 28 11.25 12.19 -10.50
N GLU A 29 11.49 13.26 -11.26
CA GLU A 29 10.45 14.14 -11.78
C GLU A 29 10.02 13.76 -13.22
N ASN A 30 10.62 12.72 -13.80
CA ASN A 30 10.38 12.32 -15.19
C ASN A 30 9.47 11.07 -15.29
N GLU A 31 8.38 11.18 -16.06
CA GLU A 31 7.45 10.07 -16.35
C GLU A 31 8.11 8.90 -17.09
N THR A 32 9.02 9.18 -18.03
CA THR A 32 9.76 8.14 -18.77
C THR A 32 10.58 7.29 -17.81
N PHE A 33 11.27 7.93 -16.85
CA PHE A 33 12.05 7.24 -15.83
C PHE A 33 11.18 6.31 -14.97
N TRP A 34 10.02 6.80 -14.49
CA TRP A 34 9.10 5.97 -13.71
C TRP A 34 8.52 4.81 -14.52
N THR A 35 8.20 5.05 -15.79
CA THR A 35 7.67 4.03 -16.69
C THR A 35 8.69 2.93 -16.92
N GLU A 36 9.94 3.28 -17.20
CA GLU A 36 11.05 2.33 -17.37
C GLU A 36 11.31 1.54 -16.09
N PHE A 37 11.36 2.22 -14.93
CA PHE A 37 11.57 1.56 -13.65
C PHE A 37 10.47 0.53 -13.36
N LEU A 38 9.19 0.92 -13.48
CA LEU A 38 8.06 0.02 -13.21
C LEU A 38 8.00 -1.13 -14.24
N ARG A 39 8.28 -0.87 -15.52
CA ARG A 39 8.37 -1.92 -16.55
C ARG A 39 9.47 -2.93 -16.20
N SER A 40 10.63 -2.47 -15.74
CA SER A 40 11.70 -3.36 -15.31
C SER A 40 11.30 -4.29 -14.16
N LEU A 41 10.36 -3.87 -13.28
CA LEU A 41 9.82 -4.75 -12.24
C LEU A 41 8.92 -5.83 -12.86
N ARG A 42 8.05 -5.43 -13.79
CA ARG A 42 7.13 -6.33 -14.51
C ARG A 42 7.88 -7.35 -15.35
N ASP A 43 8.90 -6.92 -16.09
CA ASP A 43 9.72 -7.78 -16.95
C ASP A 43 10.49 -8.83 -16.15
N ARG A 44 10.76 -8.55 -14.86
CA ARG A 44 11.35 -9.50 -13.90
C ARG A 44 10.33 -10.37 -13.17
N GLY A 45 9.05 -10.26 -13.51
CA GLY A 45 7.99 -11.13 -13.00
C GLY A 45 7.03 -10.48 -11.99
N LEU A 46 7.06 -9.16 -11.78
CA LEU A 46 6.02 -8.50 -10.97
C LEU A 46 4.66 -8.63 -11.66
N ALA A 47 3.76 -9.40 -11.05
CA ALA A 47 2.46 -9.74 -11.60
C ALA A 47 1.51 -8.53 -11.67
N VAL A 48 0.81 -8.38 -12.79
CA VAL A 48 -0.22 -7.35 -12.99
C VAL A 48 -1.60 -7.93 -12.70
N SER A 49 -2.42 -7.20 -11.94
CA SER A 49 -3.79 -7.63 -11.64
C SER A 49 -4.62 -7.65 -12.93
N SER A 50 -5.27 -8.77 -13.20
CA SER A 50 -6.11 -8.97 -14.40
C SER A 50 -7.17 -10.04 -14.13
N PRO A 51 -8.20 -10.19 -14.99
CA PRO A 51 -9.18 -11.26 -14.82
C PRO A 51 -8.56 -12.67 -14.72
N ASP A 52 -7.47 -12.92 -15.45
CA ASP A 52 -6.74 -14.20 -15.44
C ASP A 52 -5.72 -14.31 -14.29
N ASN A 53 -5.35 -13.19 -13.69
CA ASN A 53 -4.44 -13.11 -12.54
C ASN A 53 -4.98 -12.11 -11.51
N PRO A 54 -6.02 -12.49 -10.75
CA PRO A 54 -6.68 -11.58 -9.82
C PRO A 54 -5.79 -11.21 -8.61
N LEU A 55 -4.64 -11.88 -8.44
CA LEU A 55 -3.70 -11.71 -7.33
C LEU A 55 -2.40 -11.00 -7.74
N GLY A 56 -2.37 -10.34 -8.91
CA GLY A 56 -1.32 -9.40 -9.24
C GLY A 56 -1.28 -8.21 -8.27
N VAL A 57 -0.44 -7.21 -8.53
CA VAL A 57 -0.33 -6.02 -7.67
C VAL A 57 -1.71 -5.41 -7.41
N GLN A 58 -2.16 -5.46 -6.16
CA GLN A 58 -3.48 -4.97 -5.74
C GLN A 58 -3.47 -3.48 -5.38
N LEU A 59 -2.35 -2.99 -4.84
CA LEU A 59 -2.22 -1.63 -4.32
C LEU A 59 -0.83 -1.09 -4.58
N VAL A 60 -0.75 0.13 -5.09
CA VAL A 60 0.48 0.92 -5.15
C VAL A 60 0.33 2.16 -4.28
N ILE A 61 1.31 2.41 -3.42
CA ILE A 61 1.36 3.58 -2.54
C ILE A 61 2.55 4.45 -2.93
N SER A 62 2.30 5.69 -3.30
CA SER A 62 3.36 6.62 -3.70
C SER A 62 3.03 8.07 -3.38
N ASP A 63 3.97 8.99 -3.61
CA ASP A 63 3.59 10.40 -3.74
C ASP A 63 2.73 10.61 -5.01
N ALA A 64 1.98 11.70 -5.04
CA ALA A 64 1.11 12.11 -6.14
C ALA A 64 1.86 12.89 -7.23
N HIS A 65 3.14 12.58 -7.45
CA HIS A 65 3.89 13.17 -8.55
C HIS A 65 3.28 12.70 -9.88
N ARG A 66 2.92 13.63 -10.76
CA ARG A 66 2.13 13.33 -11.98
C ARG A 66 2.78 12.25 -12.85
N GLY A 67 4.09 12.35 -13.09
CA GLY A 67 4.80 11.35 -13.89
C GLY A 67 4.81 9.95 -13.26
N LEU A 68 4.75 9.86 -11.92
CA LEU A 68 4.69 8.58 -11.22
C LEU A 68 3.27 8.00 -11.26
N THR A 69 2.25 8.80 -10.99
CA THR A 69 0.86 8.32 -11.02
C THR A 69 0.43 7.89 -12.43
N SER A 70 0.84 8.64 -13.46
CA SER A 70 0.64 8.24 -14.86
C SER A 70 1.36 6.93 -15.21
N ALA A 71 2.62 6.78 -14.81
CA ALA A 71 3.38 5.55 -15.06
C ALA A 71 2.76 4.33 -14.33
N ILE A 72 2.29 4.50 -13.10
CA ILE A 72 1.60 3.43 -12.34
C ILE A 72 0.36 2.97 -13.11
N GLY A 73 -0.50 3.90 -13.53
CA GLY A 73 -1.72 3.57 -14.27
C GLY A 73 -1.44 2.88 -15.61
N ALA A 74 -0.34 3.23 -16.27
CA ALA A 74 0.05 2.62 -17.55
C ALA A 74 0.68 1.23 -17.40
N VAL A 75 1.50 1.00 -16.37
CA VAL A 75 2.31 -0.23 -16.22
C VAL A 75 1.64 -1.29 -15.35
N LEU A 76 0.83 -0.88 -14.38
CA LEU A 76 0.13 -1.74 -13.43
C LEU A 76 -1.39 -1.54 -13.53
N PRO A 77 -2.01 -1.72 -14.71
CA PRO A 77 -3.46 -1.60 -14.84
C PRO A 77 -4.15 -2.61 -13.91
N GLY A 78 -5.19 -2.17 -13.21
CA GLY A 78 -5.92 -2.99 -12.24
C GLY A 78 -5.44 -2.88 -10.79
N ALA A 79 -4.27 -2.29 -10.53
CA ALA A 79 -3.86 -1.94 -9.18
C ALA A 79 -4.63 -0.69 -8.69
N ALA A 80 -5.14 -0.74 -7.46
CA ALA A 80 -5.57 0.48 -6.78
C ALA A 80 -4.36 1.38 -6.51
N TRP A 81 -4.59 2.69 -6.43
CA TRP A 81 -3.57 3.65 -6.06
C TRP A 81 -3.96 4.41 -4.79
N GLN A 82 -3.02 4.50 -3.85
CA GLN A 82 -3.15 5.28 -2.62
C GLN A 82 -2.09 6.38 -2.59
N ARG A 83 -2.53 7.61 -2.40
CA ARG A 83 -1.63 8.73 -2.12
C ARG A 83 -1.01 8.56 -0.73
N CYS A 84 0.31 8.74 -0.67
CA CYS A 84 1.06 8.69 0.57
C CYS A 84 0.58 9.78 1.53
N ARG A 85 0.04 9.35 2.67
CA ARG A 85 -0.49 10.23 3.73
C ARG A 85 0.54 11.25 4.22
N VAL A 86 1.81 10.88 4.33
CA VAL A 86 2.84 11.79 4.85
C VAL A 86 3.14 12.91 3.86
N HIS A 87 3.21 12.60 2.57
CA HIS A 87 3.35 13.61 1.52
C HIS A 87 2.10 14.48 1.42
N PHE A 88 0.90 13.89 1.50
CA PHE A 88 -0.34 14.65 1.54
C PHE A 88 -0.39 15.61 2.75
N MET A 89 -0.05 15.15 3.95
CA MET A 89 0.00 15.99 5.15
C MET A 89 1.01 17.13 5.01
N ARG A 90 2.18 16.87 4.41
CA ARG A 90 3.17 17.92 4.13
C ARG A 90 2.59 19.00 3.20
N ASN A 91 1.89 18.59 2.14
CA ASN A 91 1.26 19.51 1.20
C ASN A 91 0.15 20.33 1.87
N VAL A 92 -0.66 19.70 2.72
CA VAL A 92 -1.68 20.40 3.51
C VAL A 92 -1.04 21.42 4.44
N LEU A 93 -0.04 21.02 5.22
CA LEU A 93 0.60 21.90 6.21
C LEU A 93 1.36 23.07 5.57
N ALA A 94 1.78 22.94 4.31
CA ALA A 94 2.33 24.06 3.55
C ALA A 94 1.30 25.18 3.26
N LYS A 95 0.00 24.88 3.36
CA LYS A 95 -1.11 25.85 3.21
C LYS A 95 -1.61 26.40 4.54
N VAL A 96 -1.02 26.00 5.66
CA VAL A 96 -1.48 26.32 7.01
C VAL A 96 -0.40 27.11 7.74
N THR A 97 -0.80 28.16 8.48
CA THR A 97 0.14 28.91 9.31
C THR A 97 0.68 28.05 10.47
N LYS A 98 1.93 28.28 10.89
CA LYS A 98 2.60 27.46 11.92
C LYS A 98 1.77 27.31 13.20
N GLY A 99 1.10 28.37 13.66
CA GLY A 99 0.27 28.36 14.86
C GLY A 99 -0.98 27.47 14.79
N ASN A 100 -1.42 27.08 13.60
CA ASN A 100 -2.58 26.20 13.40
C ASN A 100 -2.20 24.78 12.92
N ALA A 101 -0.92 24.55 12.61
CA ALA A 101 -0.46 23.32 11.99
C ALA A 101 -0.80 22.07 12.81
N GLU A 102 -0.61 22.14 14.14
CA GLU A 102 -0.92 21.01 15.02
C GLU A 102 -2.41 20.68 15.05
N MET A 103 -3.27 21.70 15.15
CA MET A 103 -4.72 21.55 15.15
C MET A 103 -5.20 20.93 13.84
N VAL A 104 -4.79 21.48 12.68
CA VAL A 104 -5.19 20.93 11.37
C VAL A 104 -4.70 19.49 11.20
N ALA A 105 -3.45 19.21 11.59
CA ALA A 105 -2.93 17.85 11.54
C ALA A 105 -3.70 16.89 12.44
N ALA A 106 -4.09 17.33 13.65
CA ALA A 106 -4.89 16.53 14.58
C ALA A 106 -6.29 16.23 14.01
N THR A 107 -6.96 17.23 13.44
CA THR A 107 -8.27 17.05 12.81
C THR A 107 -8.19 16.08 11.64
N ILE A 108 -7.19 16.19 10.75
CA ILE A 108 -7.03 15.25 9.63
C ILE A 108 -6.67 13.83 10.12
N ARG A 109 -5.96 13.71 11.26
CA ARG A 109 -5.64 12.39 11.83
C ARG A 109 -6.89 11.58 12.22
N THR A 110 -8.02 12.22 12.52
CA THR A 110 -9.25 11.51 12.91
C THR A 110 -9.84 10.67 11.78
N ILE A 111 -9.56 11.01 10.51
CA ILE A 111 -9.95 10.23 9.33
C ILE A 111 -9.40 8.80 9.43
N PHE A 112 -8.15 8.68 9.84
CA PHE A 112 -7.43 7.40 9.96
C PHE A 112 -7.65 6.71 11.32
N ALA A 113 -8.54 7.24 12.16
CA ALA A 113 -8.91 6.63 13.44
C ALA A 113 -10.28 5.95 13.37
N GLN A 114 -10.98 6.05 12.23
CA GLN A 114 -12.30 5.48 12.06
C GLN A 114 -12.24 3.95 11.96
N PRO A 115 -13.24 3.23 12.52
CA PRO A 115 -13.21 1.77 12.61
C PRO A 115 -13.71 1.06 11.36
N THR A 116 -14.42 1.74 10.45
CA THR A 116 -15.01 1.12 9.25
C THR A 116 -14.78 1.96 8.01
N ALA A 117 -14.75 1.30 6.84
CA ALA A 117 -14.49 1.95 5.57
C ALA A 117 -15.51 3.06 5.22
N PRO A 118 -16.83 2.89 5.47
CA PRO A 118 -17.79 3.97 5.32
C PRO A 118 -17.49 5.18 6.21
N LEU A 119 -17.18 4.93 7.50
CA LEU A 119 -16.88 6.00 8.45
C LEU A 119 -15.59 6.74 8.11
N VAL A 120 -14.55 6.04 7.61
CA VAL A 120 -13.33 6.68 7.08
C VAL A 120 -13.70 7.70 6.01
N ARG A 121 -14.54 7.31 5.04
CA ARG A 121 -14.90 8.16 3.89
C ARG A 121 -15.79 9.32 4.30
N GLU A 122 -16.75 9.10 5.18
CA GLU A 122 -17.60 10.16 5.76
C GLU A 122 -16.79 11.17 6.59
N GLN A 123 -15.79 10.67 7.33
CA GLN A 123 -14.93 11.52 8.15
C GLN A 123 -14.09 12.49 7.30
N VAL A 124 -13.76 12.14 6.05
CA VAL A 124 -13.10 13.08 5.12
C VAL A 124 -13.98 14.30 4.87
N ASP A 125 -15.28 14.08 4.60
CA ASP A 125 -16.23 15.17 4.32
C ASP A 125 -16.43 16.03 5.57
N THR A 126 -16.64 15.37 6.71
CA THR A 126 -16.77 16.06 8.02
C THR A 126 -15.55 16.95 8.30
N VAL A 127 -14.33 16.44 8.11
CA VAL A 127 -13.11 17.22 8.34
C VAL A 127 -12.95 18.35 7.32
N ALA A 128 -13.30 18.11 6.06
CA ALA A 128 -13.26 19.16 5.03
C ALA A 128 -14.23 20.29 5.39
N ASP A 129 -15.45 19.99 5.83
CA ASP A 129 -16.44 20.97 6.23
C ASP A 129 -16.02 21.76 7.48
N MET A 130 -15.46 21.08 8.49
CA MET A 130 -14.90 21.74 9.68
C MET A 130 -13.80 22.76 9.35
N LEU A 131 -12.98 22.47 8.33
CA LEU A 131 -11.85 23.31 7.94
C LEU A 131 -12.21 24.36 6.89
N ALA A 132 -13.32 24.21 6.17
CA ALA A 132 -13.67 25.01 4.99
C ALA A 132 -13.69 26.52 5.25
N THR A 133 -14.23 26.97 6.38
CA THR A 133 -14.34 28.40 6.70
C THR A 133 -12.98 29.07 6.89
N ARG A 134 -12.05 28.38 7.58
CA ARG A 134 -10.75 28.97 7.96
C ARG A 134 -9.63 28.59 7.00
N PHE A 135 -9.72 27.44 6.36
CA PHE A 135 -8.73 26.86 5.47
C PHE A 135 -9.42 26.27 4.22
N PRO A 136 -10.08 27.09 3.39
CA PRO A 136 -10.83 26.60 2.22
C PRO A 136 -9.96 25.75 1.29
N ALA A 137 -8.71 26.18 1.03
CA ALA A 137 -7.77 25.41 0.22
C ALA A 137 -7.46 24.01 0.79
N VAL A 138 -7.44 23.84 2.11
CA VAL A 138 -7.23 22.53 2.75
C VAL A 138 -8.47 21.65 2.60
N ALA A 139 -9.67 22.25 2.73
CA ALA A 139 -10.92 21.53 2.51
C ALA A 139 -11.03 21.02 1.07
N ASP A 140 -10.68 21.85 0.08
CA ASP A 140 -10.68 21.44 -1.33
C ASP A 140 -9.67 20.32 -1.58
N MET A 141 -8.44 20.43 -1.06
CA MET A 141 -7.43 19.37 -1.14
C MET A 141 -7.91 18.03 -0.54
N LEU A 142 -8.69 18.06 0.55
CA LEU A 142 -9.25 16.86 1.17
C LEU A 142 -10.34 16.23 0.29
N ARG A 143 -11.24 17.04 -0.26
CA ARG A 143 -12.33 16.57 -1.13
C ARG A 143 -11.78 15.97 -2.42
N GLU A 144 -10.83 16.65 -3.05
CA GLU A 144 -10.17 16.17 -4.27
C GLU A 144 -9.42 14.86 -4.04
N ALA A 145 -8.65 14.78 -2.95
CA ALA A 145 -7.83 13.60 -2.66
C ALA A 145 -8.60 12.48 -1.95
N LYS A 146 -9.93 12.60 -1.75
CA LYS A 146 -10.72 11.70 -0.90
C LYS A 146 -10.53 10.23 -1.28
N ALA A 147 -10.69 9.90 -2.56
CA ALA A 147 -10.50 8.54 -3.05
C ALA A 147 -9.04 8.09 -2.81
N ASP A 148 -8.08 8.93 -3.18
CA ASP A 148 -6.66 8.61 -3.13
C ASP A 148 -6.12 8.41 -1.72
N ILE A 149 -6.65 9.14 -0.72
CA ILE A 149 -6.20 9.02 0.67
C ILE A 149 -6.97 7.96 1.46
N THR A 150 -8.05 7.40 0.89
CA THR A 150 -8.89 6.38 1.53
C THR A 150 -8.93 5.02 0.82
N ALA A 151 -8.18 4.83 -0.26
CA ALA A 151 -8.09 3.54 -0.97
C ALA A 151 -7.66 2.36 -0.06
N PHE A 152 -6.91 2.63 1.02
CA PHE A 152 -6.59 1.62 2.02
C PHE A 152 -7.84 0.96 2.65
N ALA A 153 -8.98 1.66 2.67
CA ALA A 153 -10.20 1.23 3.33
C ALA A 153 -10.92 0.09 2.58
N ASP A 154 -10.51 -0.21 1.35
CA ASP A 154 -10.98 -1.37 0.58
C ASP A 154 -10.24 -2.67 0.94
N PHE A 155 -9.19 -2.58 1.77
CA PHE A 155 -8.41 -3.71 2.26
C PHE A 155 -8.91 -4.16 3.64
N PRO A 156 -8.55 -5.37 4.11
CA PRO A 156 -8.83 -5.81 5.47
C PRO A 156 -8.38 -4.80 6.53
N GLU A 157 -9.21 -4.58 7.56
CA GLU A 157 -8.93 -3.62 8.64
C GLU A 157 -7.55 -3.85 9.29
N ALA A 158 -7.17 -5.12 9.45
CA ALA A 158 -5.86 -5.53 9.96
C ALA A 158 -4.67 -4.98 9.14
N HIS A 159 -4.88 -4.62 7.88
CA HIS A 159 -3.86 -4.10 6.96
C HIS A 159 -3.76 -2.58 7.01
N TRP A 160 -4.82 -1.86 7.37
CA TRP A 160 -4.91 -0.39 7.23
C TRP A 160 -3.71 0.32 7.86
N ARG A 161 -3.35 -0.08 9.10
CA ARG A 161 -2.23 0.54 9.81
C ARG A 161 -0.89 0.37 9.11
N LYS A 162 -0.73 -0.74 8.41
CA LYS A 162 0.49 -1.07 7.66
C LYS A 162 0.52 -0.33 6.33
N ILE A 163 -0.62 -0.25 5.64
CA ILE A 163 -0.79 0.46 4.37
C ILE A 163 -0.48 1.96 4.53
N TRP A 164 -1.12 2.64 5.48
CA TRP A 164 -0.98 4.10 5.58
C TRP A 164 0.28 4.57 6.33
N SER A 165 1.12 3.66 6.82
CA SER A 165 2.34 3.99 7.58
C SER A 165 3.55 4.03 6.67
N ASN A 166 4.29 5.14 6.69
CA ASN A 166 5.58 5.24 5.99
C ASN A 166 6.77 4.79 6.87
N ASN A 167 6.56 4.35 8.11
CA ASN A 167 7.66 4.00 9.03
C ASN A 167 8.65 2.97 8.45
N PRO A 168 8.21 1.89 7.75
CA PRO A 168 9.15 0.92 7.19
C PRO A 168 10.04 1.53 6.10
N ILE A 169 9.46 2.26 5.15
CA ILE A 169 10.22 2.85 4.03
C ILE A 169 11.12 3.99 4.52
N GLU A 170 10.69 4.79 5.49
CA GLU A 170 11.53 5.83 6.11
C GLU A 170 12.72 5.24 6.87
N ARG A 171 12.56 4.06 7.48
CA ARG A 171 13.69 3.36 8.12
C ARG A 171 14.71 2.93 7.07
N LEU A 172 14.25 2.33 5.97
CA LEU A 172 15.11 1.94 4.86
C LEU A 172 15.82 3.14 4.23
N ASN A 173 15.08 4.21 3.94
CA ASN A 173 15.63 5.45 3.39
C ASN A 173 16.69 6.06 4.32
N ARG A 174 16.49 6.00 5.64
CA ARG A 174 17.48 6.48 6.61
C ARG A 174 18.77 5.65 6.56
N GLU A 175 18.66 4.34 6.39
CA GLU A 175 19.82 3.45 6.24
C GLU A 175 20.62 3.79 4.98
N VAL A 176 19.93 3.91 3.84
CA VAL A 176 20.55 4.32 2.57
C VAL A 176 21.22 5.69 2.71
N LYS A 177 20.54 6.67 3.31
CA LYS A 177 21.11 8.02 3.58
C LYS A 177 22.34 7.95 4.48
N ARG A 178 22.34 7.12 5.52
CA ARG A 178 23.48 6.97 6.43
C ARG A 178 24.74 6.53 5.69
N ARG A 179 24.61 5.57 4.77
CA ARG A 179 25.74 5.03 3.99
C ARG A 179 26.20 5.97 2.88
N THR A 180 25.25 6.59 2.18
CA THR A 180 25.54 7.52 1.08
C THR A 180 26.12 8.86 1.56
N ASN A 181 25.69 9.38 2.72
CA ASN A 181 26.20 10.63 3.28
C ASN A 181 27.68 10.56 3.71
N VAL A 182 28.19 9.36 4.04
CA VAL A 182 29.62 9.17 4.35
C VAL A 182 30.49 9.37 3.12
N VAL A 183 30.00 8.94 1.95
CA VAL A 183 30.71 9.10 0.67
C VAL A 183 30.57 10.53 0.14
N GLY A 184 29.37 11.12 0.30
CA GLY A 184 29.07 12.48 -0.15
C GLY A 184 28.87 12.55 -1.67
N ILE A 185 29.96 12.49 -2.43
CA ILE A 185 29.95 12.60 -3.90
C ILE A 185 30.43 11.28 -4.52
N PHE A 186 29.60 10.71 -5.40
CA PHE A 186 29.94 9.48 -6.11
C PHE A 186 30.59 9.77 -7.47
N PRO A 187 31.59 8.97 -7.89
CA PRO A 187 32.30 9.19 -9.15
C PRO A 187 31.45 8.86 -10.39
N ASN A 188 30.44 8.00 -10.24
CA ASN A 188 29.48 7.65 -11.28
C ASN A 188 28.25 6.95 -10.66
N VAL A 189 27.19 6.79 -11.46
CA VAL A 189 25.94 6.12 -11.05
C VAL A 189 26.19 4.67 -10.62
N ALA A 190 27.06 3.92 -11.32
CA ALA A 190 27.33 2.53 -10.97
C ALA A 190 27.99 2.36 -9.58
N ALA A 191 28.75 3.35 -9.11
CA ALA A 191 29.30 3.35 -7.75
C ALA A 191 28.20 3.55 -6.69
N LEU A 192 27.26 4.46 -6.95
CA LEU A 192 26.10 4.68 -6.09
C LEU A 192 25.17 3.44 -6.07
N ASP A 193 24.87 2.90 -7.24
CA ASP A 193 24.03 1.71 -7.44
C ASP A 193 24.55 0.50 -6.65
N ARG A 194 25.87 0.22 -6.70
CA ARG A 194 26.48 -0.85 -5.91
C ARG A 194 26.32 -0.66 -4.40
N LEU A 195 26.52 0.56 -3.90
CA LEU A 195 26.38 0.84 -2.46
C LEU A 195 24.93 0.72 -2.01
N VAL A 196 24.00 1.33 -2.75
CA VAL A 196 22.57 1.25 -2.45
C VAL A 196 22.10 -0.20 -2.54
N GLY A 197 22.46 -0.91 -3.62
CA GLY A 197 22.14 -2.32 -3.82
C GLY A 197 22.62 -3.19 -2.66
N ALA A 198 23.86 -3.03 -2.19
CA ALA A 198 24.38 -3.77 -1.05
C ALA A 198 23.55 -3.54 0.23
N VAL A 199 23.20 -2.28 0.53
CA VAL A 199 22.36 -1.92 1.68
C VAL A 199 20.96 -2.52 1.57
N LEU A 200 20.39 -2.52 0.36
CA LEU A 200 19.07 -3.06 0.12
C LEU A 200 19.04 -4.59 0.21
N ILE A 201 20.11 -5.27 -0.23
CA ILE A 201 20.27 -6.72 -0.08
C ILE A 201 20.33 -7.08 1.41
N GLU A 202 21.17 -6.42 2.20
CA GLU A 202 21.24 -6.64 3.66
C GLU A 202 19.86 -6.48 4.32
N ALA A 203 19.14 -5.40 3.98
CA ALA A 203 17.80 -5.15 4.53
C ALA A 203 16.77 -6.19 4.07
N HIS A 204 16.88 -6.67 2.83
CA HIS A 204 16.00 -7.71 2.30
C HIS A 204 16.22 -9.03 3.01
N GLU A 205 17.48 -9.47 3.16
CA GLU A 205 17.85 -10.71 3.85
C GLU A 205 17.37 -10.70 5.31
N GLU A 206 17.54 -9.57 6.02
CA GLU A 206 17.00 -9.42 7.39
C GLU A 206 15.47 -9.63 7.43
N TRP A 207 14.75 -9.14 6.43
CA TRP A 207 13.29 -9.33 6.36
C TRP A 207 12.90 -10.75 6.00
N GLN A 208 13.69 -11.46 5.19
CA GLN A 208 13.43 -12.84 4.81
C GLN A 208 13.70 -13.83 5.96
N VAL A 209 14.76 -13.60 6.73
CA VAL A 209 15.13 -14.46 7.87
C VAL A 209 14.17 -14.28 9.06
N SER A 210 13.46 -13.15 9.14
CA SER A 210 12.48 -12.94 10.21
C SER A 210 11.32 -13.93 10.12
N ASP A 211 11.08 -14.68 11.20
CA ASP A 211 9.91 -15.58 11.33
C ASP A 211 8.58 -14.83 11.32
N ARG A 212 8.60 -13.53 11.67
CA ARG A 212 7.39 -12.72 11.76
C ARG A 212 7.04 -12.10 10.42
N ARG A 213 5.96 -12.60 9.81
CA ARG A 213 5.33 -11.97 8.63
C ARG A 213 4.90 -10.52 8.96
N TYR A 214 5.00 -9.64 7.96
CA TYR A 214 4.63 -8.24 8.11
C TYR A 214 3.11 -8.04 8.17
N LEU A 215 2.39 -8.83 7.36
CA LEU A 215 0.96 -9.09 7.43
C LEU A 215 0.75 -10.58 7.75
N SER A 216 -0.18 -10.91 8.63
CA SER A 216 -0.40 -12.32 9.01
C SER A 216 -1.05 -13.10 7.87
N GLU A 217 -0.75 -14.39 7.78
CA GLU A 217 -1.34 -15.30 6.79
C GLU A 217 -2.89 -15.26 6.83
N ALA A 218 -3.47 -15.30 8.03
CA ALA A 218 -4.92 -15.18 8.23
C ALA A 218 -5.50 -13.87 7.70
N SER A 219 -4.74 -12.76 7.78
CA SER A 219 -5.20 -11.48 7.21
C SER A 219 -5.01 -11.42 5.69
N MET A 220 -3.97 -12.07 5.16
CA MET A 220 -3.72 -12.13 3.71
C MET A 220 -4.78 -12.97 2.98
N ALA A 221 -5.25 -14.05 3.60
CA ALA A 221 -6.33 -14.89 3.07
C ALA A 221 -7.66 -14.12 2.84
N GLN A 222 -7.86 -12.99 3.53
CA GLN A 222 -9.05 -12.14 3.33
C GLN A 222 -9.04 -11.36 2.01
N LEU A 223 -7.87 -11.23 1.35
CA LEU A 223 -7.76 -10.58 0.04
C LEU A 223 -8.28 -11.47 -1.11
N ASN A 224 -8.37 -12.78 -0.88
CA ASN A 224 -8.92 -13.74 -1.83
C ASN A 224 -9.73 -14.79 -1.04
N PRO A 225 -10.95 -14.45 -0.61
CA PRO A 225 -11.77 -15.38 0.15
C PRO A 225 -11.98 -16.65 -0.70
N PRO A 226 -11.78 -17.85 -0.14
CA PRO A 226 -12.06 -19.08 -0.86
C PRO A 226 -13.51 -19.05 -1.36
N ALA A 227 -13.73 -19.55 -2.58
CA ALA A 227 -15.08 -19.75 -3.09
C ALA A 227 -15.90 -20.52 -2.04
N PRO A 228 -17.16 -20.14 -1.77
CA PRO A 228 -17.95 -20.81 -0.75
C PRO A 228 -17.97 -22.31 -1.05
N THR A 229 -17.35 -23.10 -0.18
CA THR A 229 -17.42 -24.56 -0.25
C THR A 229 -18.89 -24.91 -0.11
N ALA A 230 -19.50 -25.38 -1.20
CA ALA A 230 -20.83 -25.95 -1.14
C ALA A 230 -20.76 -27.17 -0.22
N ILE A 231 -21.11 -26.97 1.05
CA ILE A 231 -21.41 -28.08 1.94
C ILE A 231 -22.68 -28.68 1.38
N THR A 232 -22.53 -29.71 0.54
CA THR A 232 -23.63 -30.59 0.15
C THR A 232 -24.13 -31.22 1.44
N ALA A 233 -25.19 -30.66 2.01
CA ALA A 233 -25.94 -31.29 3.08
C ALA A 233 -26.47 -32.61 2.53
N ALA A 234 -25.75 -33.69 2.78
CA ALA A 234 -26.24 -35.04 2.57
C ALA A 234 -27.51 -35.17 3.43
N ARG A 235 -28.68 -35.10 2.78
CA ARG A 235 -29.95 -35.44 3.39
C ARG A 235 -29.85 -36.88 3.86
N HIS A 236 -29.74 -37.07 5.17
CA HIS A 236 -29.94 -38.35 5.80
C HIS A 236 -31.42 -38.72 5.62
N THR A 237 -31.72 -39.53 4.61
CA THR A 237 -33.01 -40.21 4.50
C THR A 237 -33.10 -41.20 5.65
N ALA A 238 -33.86 -40.85 6.68
CA ALA A 238 -34.26 -41.82 7.69
C ALA A 238 -35.13 -42.88 7.01
N GLU A 239 -34.58 -44.09 6.87
CA GLU A 239 -35.35 -45.30 6.63
C GLU A 239 -36.31 -45.50 7.80
N VAL A 240 -37.61 -45.37 7.53
CA VAL A 240 -38.66 -45.82 8.43
C VAL A 240 -38.65 -47.33 8.40
N MET A 241 -38.11 -47.95 9.46
CA MET A 241 -38.25 -49.38 9.71
C MET A 241 -39.72 -49.70 10.02
N ASP A 242 -40.40 -50.29 9.05
CA ASP A 242 -41.74 -50.85 9.22
C ASP A 242 -41.67 -52.03 10.19
N THR A 243 -42.48 -51.99 11.24
CA THR A 243 -42.57 -53.06 12.26
C THR A 243 -43.59 -54.09 11.78
N PRO A 244 -43.26 -55.39 11.66
CA PRO A 244 -44.22 -56.37 11.17
C PRO A 244 -45.28 -56.67 12.24
N ALA A 245 -46.55 -56.55 11.84
CA ALA A 245 -47.69 -56.93 12.63
C ALA A 245 -47.73 -58.46 12.84
N LEU A 246 -47.99 -58.87 14.09
CA LEU A 246 -48.31 -60.25 14.46
C LEU A 246 -49.51 -60.77 13.65
N GLN A 247 -49.33 -61.90 12.98
CA GLN A 247 -50.43 -62.78 12.56
C GLN A 247 -50.56 -63.92 13.57
N THR A 248 -51.72 -63.99 14.21
CA THR A 248 -52.21 -65.12 14.99
C THR A 248 -52.65 -66.26 14.08
N ALA A 249 -52.17 -67.47 14.36
CA ALA A 249 -52.88 -68.74 14.22
C ALA A 249 -52.45 -69.65 15.36
#